data_AF-A0A1F2R9V1-F1
#
_entry.id   AF-A0A1F2R9V1-F1
#
_cell.length_a   1.000
_cell.length_b   1.000
_cell.length_c   1.000
_cell.angle_alpha   90.00
_cell.angle_beta   90.00
_cell.angle_gamma   90.00
#
_symmetry.space_group_name_H-M   'P 1'
#
loop_
_entity.id
_entity.type
_entity.pdbx_description
1 polymer ?
#
loop_
_entity_poly.entity_id
_entity_poly.type
_entity_poly.pdbx_seq_one_letter_code
_entity_poly.pdbx_strand_id
1 'polypeptide(L)'
;MQLLALALVALSLGGCSGKASAVVFPPDDPIYPGGLKRPRADIVRFMEQDVMPWARVALGPFKSGPASITCQTCHGPDGEDREWQMPAVARLPQPDLRDQGWEAFGGTMDAQMRNAIYGYLTYREKEMLTAYMREIVMPGMARVLGRPAFDFTQSYEYNRARVAFGCYHCHRVK
;
A
#
# COMPACT_ATOMS: atom_id res chain seq x y z
N MET A 1 62.87 8.06 5.02
CA MET A 1 62.18 8.64 3.84
C MET A 1 61.14 7.66 3.33
N GLN A 2 59.87 7.98 3.61
CA GLN A 2 58.61 7.62 2.94
C GLN A 2 58.47 6.33 2.11
N LEU A 3 57.69 5.39 2.68
CA LEU A 3 56.48 4.73 2.15
C LEU A 3 56.12 4.95 0.67
N LEU A 4 55.96 3.84 -0.07
CA LEU A 4 54.98 3.74 -1.15
C LEU A 4 54.42 2.32 -1.23
N ALA A 5 53.29 2.10 -0.55
CA ALA A 5 52.42 0.95 -0.77
C ALA A 5 51.37 1.36 -1.79
N LEU A 6 51.46 0.83 -3.02
CA LEU A 6 50.40 0.95 -4.02
C LEU A 6 49.29 -0.04 -3.68
N ALA A 7 48.21 0.45 -3.07
CA ALA A 7 46.96 -0.28 -2.96
C ALA A 7 46.15 -0.05 -4.25
N LEU A 8 46.14 -1.06 -5.12
CA LEU A 8 45.19 -1.16 -6.24
C LEU A 8 43.79 -1.42 -5.67
N VAL A 9 42.99 -0.36 -5.56
CA VAL A 9 41.54 -0.48 -5.32
C VAL A 9 40.87 -0.79 -6.66
N ALA A 10 40.57 -2.06 -6.89
CA ALA A 10 39.69 -2.48 -7.98
C ALA A 10 38.25 -2.07 -7.63
N LEU A 11 37.77 -0.97 -8.20
CA LEU A 11 36.35 -0.64 -8.24
C LEU A 11 35.65 -1.61 -9.21
N SER A 12 35.13 -2.71 -8.68
CA SER A 12 34.14 -3.51 -9.38
C SER A 12 32.84 -2.73 -9.47
N LEU A 13 32.60 -2.08 -10.61
CA LEU A 13 31.28 -1.65 -11.07
C LEU A 13 30.46 -2.90 -11.41
N GLY A 14 30.07 -3.65 -10.38
CA GLY A 14 29.12 -4.75 -10.47
C GLY A 14 27.71 -4.20 -10.40
N GLY A 15 26.93 -4.43 -11.45
CA GLY A 15 25.54 -3.98 -11.57
C GLY A 15 24.69 -4.34 -10.36
N CYS A 16 24.03 -3.34 -9.78
CA CYS A 16 23.01 -3.55 -8.77
C CYS A 16 21.68 -3.89 -9.45
N SER A 17 21.44 -5.19 -9.63
CA SER A 17 20.09 -5.72 -9.76
C SER A 17 19.27 -5.20 -8.57
N GLY A 18 18.27 -4.36 -8.83
CA GLY A 18 17.54 -3.60 -7.81
C GLY A 18 16.92 -4.48 -6.73
N LYS A 19 17.55 -4.56 -5.56
CA LYS A 19 16.94 -5.15 -4.37
C LYS A 19 15.96 -4.13 -3.81
N ALA A 20 14.67 -4.46 -3.86
CA ALA A 20 13.61 -3.62 -3.29
C ALA A 20 13.97 -3.27 -1.83
N SER A 21 13.82 -1.99 -1.47
CA SER A 21 14.11 -1.49 -0.13
C SER A 21 13.45 -2.35 0.95
N ALA A 22 14.17 -2.56 2.05
CA ALA A 22 13.63 -3.24 3.22
C ALA A 22 12.39 -2.49 3.74
N VAL A 23 11.38 -3.25 4.16
CA VAL A 23 10.14 -2.73 4.72
C VAL A 23 10.34 -2.56 6.23
N VAL A 24 10.08 -1.35 6.75
CA VAL A 24 10.22 -1.02 8.17
C VAL A 24 8.84 -0.92 8.80
N PHE A 25 8.51 -1.87 9.69
CA PHE A 25 7.26 -1.84 10.44
C PHE A 25 7.40 -1.00 11.72
N PRO A 26 6.37 -0.21 12.07
CA PRO A 26 6.32 0.46 13.37
C PRO A 26 6.44 -0.53 14.54
N PRO A 27 7.09 -0.17 15.66
CA PRO A 27 7.16 -1.01 16.86
C PRO A 27 5.78 -1.38 17.43
N ASP A 28 4.80 -0.50 17.23
CA ASP A 28 3.42 -0.60 17.70
C ASP A 28 2.43 -1.05 16.62
N ASP A 29 2.91 -1.50 15.46
CA ASP A 29 2.04 -2.02 14.40
C ASP A 29 1.11 -3.12 14.97
N PRO A 30 -0.22 -3.03 14.74
CA PRO A 30 -1.17 -3.95 15.33
C PRO A 30 -1.10 -5.37 14.74
N ILE A 31 -0.39 -5.55 13.62
CA ILE A 31 -0.24 -6.84 12.93
C ILE A 31 1.22 -7.33 12.97
N TYR A 32 2.19 -6.45 12.75
CA TYR A 32 3.63 -6.75 12.67
C TYR A 32 4.48 -5.85 13.57
N PRO A 33 4.27 -5.83 14.90
CA PRO A 33 5.05 -4.99 15.80
C PRO A 33 6.55 -5.31 15.65
N GLY A 34 7.34 -4.31 15.23
CA GLY A 34 8.77 -4.50 14.96
C GLY A 34 9.08 -5.53 13.86
N GLY A 35 8.12 -5.81 12.96
CA GLY A 35 8.25 -6.75 11.86
C GLY A 35 7.87 -8.20 12.20
N LEU A 36 7.49 -8.51 13.44
CA LEU A 36 7.08 -9.85 13.86
C LEU A 36 5.57 -9.99 13.79
N LYS A 37 5.06 -10.91 12.97
CA LYS A 37 3.61 -11.15 12.85
C LYS A 37 3.02 -11.60 14.19
N ARG A 38 1.96 -10.93 14.64
CA ARG A 38 1.21 -11.34 15.83
C ARG A 38 0.51 -12.70 15.62
N PRO A 39 0.19 -13.43 16.71
CA PRO A 39 -0.67 -14.60 16.64
C PRO A 39 -1.99 -14.30 15.92
N ARG A 40 -2.50 -15.26 15.16
CA ARG A 40 -3.74 -15.09 14.37
C ARG A 40 -4.91 -14.62 15.22
N ALA A 41 -5.09 -15.18 16.42
CA ALA A 41 -6.18 -14.79 17.32
C ALA A 41 -6.13 -13.30 17.73
N ASP A 42 -4.92 -12.77 17.93
CA ASP A 42 -4.73 -11.35 18.28
C ASP A 42 -5.03 -10.44 17.10
N ILE A 43 -4.64 -10.85 15.89
CA ILE A 43 -4.94 -10.11 14.67
C ILE A 43 -6.46 -10.10 14.43
N VAL A 44 -7.13 -11.24 14.56
CA VAL A 44 -8.59 -11.33 14.38
C VAL A 44 -9.31 -10.43 15.37
N ARG A 45 -8.92 -10.47 16.65
CA ARG A 45 -9.48 -9.60 17.68
C ARG A 45 -9.32 -8.11 17.35
N PHE A 46 -8.13 -7.68 16.92
CA PHE A 46 -7.90 -6.31 16.46
C PHE A 46 -8.78 -5.96 15.24
N MET A 47 -8.91 -6.85 14.27
CA MET A 47 -9.76 -6.63 13.11
C MET A 47 -11.23 -6.44 13.52
N GLU A 48 -11.73 -7.26 14.44
CA GLU A 48 -13.11 -7.20 14.90
C GLU A 48 -13.40 -6.00 15.80
N GLN A 49 -12.45 -5.60 16.65
CA GLN A 49 -12.64 -4.57 17.67
C GLN A 49 -12.31 -3.15 17.18
N ASP A 50 -11.34 -3.01 16.29
CA ASP A 50 -10.83 -1.70 15.88
C ASP A 50 -11.14 -1.42 14.40
N VAL A 51 -10.82 -2.38 13.52
CA VAL A 51 -10.95 -2.18 12.06
C VAL A 51 -12.41 -2.21 11.62
N MET A 52 -13.17 -3.25 11.99
CA MET A 52 -14.54 -3.44 11.51
C MET A 52 -15.50 -2.33 11.97
N PRO A 53 -15.48 -1.85 13.23
CA PRO A 53 -16.34 -0.75 13.65
C PRO A 53 -16.08 0.53 12.83
N TRP A 54 -14.81 0.87 12.62
CA TRP A 54 -14.44 2.02 11.79
C TRP A 54 -14.85 1.81 10.33
N ALA A 55 -14.56 0.64 9.76
CA ALA A 55 -14.86 0.32 8.36
C ALA A 55 -16.36 0.37 8.06
N ARG A 56 -17.20 -0.09 9.00
CA ARG A 56 -18.66 -0.02 8.89
C ARG A 56 -19.17 1.41 8.78
N VAL A 57 -18.59 2.33 9.55
CA VAL A 57 -18.94 3.76 9.49
C VAL A 57 -18.43 4.39 8.19
N ALA A 58 -17.17 4.13 7.83
CA ALA A 58 -16.54 4.77 6.68
C ALA A 58 -17.08 4.26 5.33
N LEU A 59 -17.34 2.95 5.22
CA LEU A 59 -17.73 2.33 3.94
C LEU A 59 -19.23 2.12 3.80
N GLY A 60 -19.98 2.13 4.91
CA GLY A 60 -21.43 1.93 4.93
C GLY A 60 -22.21 2.81 3.93
N PRO A 61 -21.90 4.11 3.80
CA PRO A 61 -22.56 4.99 2.83
C PRO A 61 -22.43 4.53 1.37
N PHE A 62 -21.43 3.72 1.04
CA PHE A 62 -21.12 3.28 -0.33
C PHE A 62 -21.43 1.80 -0.59
N LYS A 63 -21.89 1.08 0.44
CA LYS A 63 -22.08 -0.37 0.37
C LYS A 63 -23.44 -0.79 0.91
N SER A 64 -24.53 -0.11 0.58
CA SER A 64 -25.88 -0.53 1.05
C SER A 64 -26.02 -0.57 2.59
N GLY A 65 -25.23 0.24 3.31
CA GLY A 65 -25.31 0.43 4.75
C GLY A 65 -24.18 -0.24 5.56
N PRO A 66 -24.03 0.09 6.86
CA PRO A 66 -22.96 -0.46 7.70
C PRO A 66 -22.99 -1.98 7.88
N ALA A 67 -24.19 -2.59 7.91
CA ALA A 67 -24.35 -4.02 8.19
C ALA A 67 -23.84 -4.93 7.06
N SER A 68 -23.69 -4.41 5.83
CA SER A 68 -23.15 -5.17 4.69
C SER A 68 -21.62 -5.23 4.68
N ILE A 69 -20.95 -4.41 5.50
CA ILE A 69 -19.50 -4.39 5.58
C ILE A 69 -19.05 -5.58 6.41
N THR A 70 -18.42 -6.53 5.74
CA THR A 70 -17.88 -7.76 6.32
C THR A 70 -16.38 -7.88 6.02
N CYS A 71 -15.72 -8.86 6.63
CA CYS A 71 -14.33 -9.17 6.32
C CYS A 71 -14.13 -9.41 4.81
N GLN A 72 -15.09 -10.09 4.16
CA GLN A 72 -15.05 -10.38 2.73
C GLN A 72 -15.17 -9.12 1.85
N THR A 73 -15.74 -8.02 2.36
CA THR A 73 -15.74 -6.73 1.64
C THR A 73 -14.31 -6.27 1.33
N CYS A 74 -13.36 -6.53 2.22
CA CYS A 74 -11.96 -6.13 2.08
C CYS A 74 -11.06 -7.28 1.61
N HIS A 75 -11.32 -8.50 2.09
CA HIS A 75 -10.47 -9.66 1.86
C HIS A 75 -10.90 -10.54 0.68
N GLY A 76 -12.06 -10.26 0.08
CA GLY A 76 -12.65 -11.07 -0.98
C GLY A 76 -13.49 -12.23 -0.45
N PRO A 77 -14.29 -12.87 -1.31
CA PRO A 77 -15.14 -14.00 -0.93
C PRO A 77 -14.34 -15.24 -0.49
N ASP A 78 -13.12 -15.38 -0.99
CA ASP A 78 -12.15 -16.45 -0.72
C ASP A 78 -11.12 -16.06 0.36
N GLY A 79 -11.47 -15.11 1.23
CA GLY A 79 -10.56 -14.58 2.24
C GLY A 79 -9.98 -15.66 3.15
N GLU A 80 -10.79 -16.60 3.62
CA GLU A 80 -10.34 -17.68 4.50
C GLU A 80 -9.29 -18.60 3.85
N ASP A 81 -9.58 -19.04 2.61
CA ASP A 81 -8.69 -19.87 1.81
C ASP A 81 -7.33 -19.21 1.54
N ARG A 82 -7.30 -17.87 1.61
CA ARG A 82 -6.12 -17.04 1.40
C ARG A 82 -5.54 -16.48 2.70
N GLU A 83 -5.88 -17.07 3.83
CA GLU A 83 -5.44 -16.61 5.16
C GLU A 83 -5.71 -15.13 5.43
N TRP A 84 -6.81 -14.61 4.90
CA TRP A 84 -7.22 -13.20 4.96
C TRP A 84 -6.19 -12.24 4.35
N GLN A 85 -5.36 -12.71 3.42
CA GLN A 85 -4.54 -11.80 2.63
C GLN A 85 -5.44 -10.97 1.72
N MET A 86 -5.29 -9.64 1.78
CA MET A 86 -6.05 -8.76 0.89
C MET A 86 -5.78 -9.13 -0.58
N PRO A 87 -6.81 -9.13 -1.45
CA PRO A 87 -6.72 -9.65 -2.82
C PRO A 87 -5.56 -9.06 -3.62
N ALA A 88 -5.25 -7.79 -3.38
CA ALA A 88 -4.23 -7.01 -4.07
C ALA A 88 -2.80 -7.19 -3.53
N VAL A 89 -2.62 -7.57 -2.26
CA VAL A 89 -1.30 -7.66 -1.61
C VAL A 89 -0.56 -8.96 -1.97
N ALA A 90 -1.26 -9.99 -2.47
CA ALA A 90 -0.66 -11.28 -2.78
C ALA A 90 0.06 -11.35 -4.16
N ARG A 91 -0.07 -10.34 -5.02
CA ARG A 91 0.54 -10.33 -6.38
C ARG A 91 0.79 -8.91 -6.88
N LEU A 92 1.79 -8.21 -6.37
CA LEU A 92 2.25 -6.98 -7.02
C LEU A 92 3.61 -7.23 -7.71
N PRO A 93 3.64 -7.65 -8.99
CA PRO A 93 4.64 -7.11 -9.90
C PRO A 93 4.41 -5.59 -10.08
N GLN A 94 5.44 -4.85 -10.51
CA GLN A 94 5.27 -3.43 -10.88
C GLN A 94 4.10 -3.27 -11.88
N PRO A 95 3.30 -2.20 -11.80
CA PRO A 95 2.20 -2.01 -12.75
C PRO A 95 2.72 -1.85 -14.17
N ASP A 96 2.14 -2.58 -15.13
CA ASP A 96 2.52 -2.60 -16.55
C ASP A 96 1.85 -1.45 -17.34
N LEU A 97 1.96 -0.22 -16.84
CA LEU A 97 1.54 0.97 -17.59
C LEU A 97 2.75 1.61 -18.26
N ARG A 98 2.78 1.56 -19.59
CA ARG A 98 3.81 2.20 -20.43
C ARG A 98 3.84 3.72 -20.18
N ASP A 99 5.03 4.29 -20.12
CA ASP A 99 5.30 5.70 -19.81
C ASP A 99 4.90 6.73 -20.89
N GLN A 100 4.44 6.27 -22.07
CA GLN A 100 4.15 7.15 -23.20
C GLN A 100 2.98 8.10 -22.93
N GLY A 101 3.23 9.41 -23.09
CA GLY A 101 2.21 10.48 -23.02
C GLY A 101 2.23 11.34 -21.75
N TRP A 102 3.10 11.02 -20.78
CA TRP A 102 3.24 11.77 -19.53
C TRP A 102 4.59 12.50 -19.41
N GLU A 103 5.41 12.52 -20.48
CA GLU A 103 6.71 13.21 -20.50
C GLU A 103 6.58 14.72 -20.21
N ALA A 104 5.41 15.30 -20.45
CA ALA A 104 5.12 16.72 -20.20
C ALA A 104 4.98 17.10 -18.71
N PHE A 105 4.81 16.13 -17.79
CA PHE A 105 4.54 16.40 -16.37
C PHE A 105 5.78 16.32 -15.46
N GLY A 106 6.99 16.30 -16.03
CA GLY A 106 8.22 16.66 -15.29
C GLY A 106 8.70 15.66 -14.23
N GLY A 107 8.27 14.39 -14.29
CA GLY A 107 8.76 13.31 -13.45
C GLY A 107 8.04 12.00 -13.72
N THR A 108 8.65 10.87 -13.36
CA THR A 108 8.02 9.53 -13.43
C THR A 108 6.86 9.50 -12.43
N MET A 109 5.66 9.86 -12.90
CA MET A 109 4.44 9.75 -12.11
C MET A 109 4.27 8.29 -11.69
N ASP A 110 4.13 8.08 -10.38
CA ASP A 110 3.99 6.75 -9.81
C ASP A 110 2.87 5.98 -10.52
N ALA A 111 3.14 4.74 -10.91
CA ALA A 111 2.18 3.95 -11.67
C ALA A 111 0.91 3.64 -10.86
N GLN A 112 0.93 3.75 -9.52
CA GLN A 112 -0.27 3.72 -8.71
C GLN A 112 -1.03 5.04 -8.75
N MET A 113 -0.35 6.19 -8.72
CA MET A 113 -1.00 7.47 -8.96
C MET A 113 -1.67 7.50 -10.35
N ARG A 114 -1.00 7.00 -11.40
CA ARG A 114 -1.61 6.84 -12.73
C ARG A 114 -2.80 5.89 -12.74
N ASN A 115 -2.69 4.69 -12.15
CA ASN A 115 -3.80 3.72 -12.14
C ASN A 115 -4.99 4.20 -11.31
N ALA A 116 -4.72 4.86 -10.19
CA ALA A 116 -5.71 5.54 -9.41
C ALA A 116 -6.39 6.59 -10.31
N ILE A 117 -5.64 7.54 -10.87
CA ILE A 117 -6.13 8.59 -11.78
C ILE A 117 -6.92 8.03 -12.98
N TYR A 118 -6.46 6.99 -13.69
CA TYR A 118 -7.19 6.41 -14.83
C TYR A 118 -8.48 5.70 -14.42
N GLY A 119 -8.48 5.00 -13.29
CA GLY A 119 -9.71 4.46 -12.70
C GLY A 119 -10.70 5.57 -12.30
N TYR A 120 -10.20 6.76 -11.98
CA TYR A 120 -10.95 7.92 -11.48
C TYR A 120 -11.48 8.85 -12.58
N LEU A 121 -10.75 9.07 -13.67
CA LEU A 121 -11.11 10.01 -14.74
C LEU A 121 -12.18 9.48 -15.70
N THR A 122 -12.42 8.18 -15.72
CA THR A 122 -13.30 7.55 -16.73
C THR A 122 -14.80 7.61 -16.36
N TYR A 123 -15.16 8.00 -15.14
CA TYR A 123 -16.57 8.08 -14.69
C TYR A 123 -16.78 9.22 -13.69
N ARG A 124 -17.55 10.25 -14.07
CA ARG A 124 -17.87 11.43 -13.24
C ARG A 124 -18.48 11.07 -11.88
N GLU A 125 -19.28 9.99 -11.83
CA GLU A 125 -19.86 9.45 -10.60
C GLU A 125 -18.82 8.86 -9.64
N LYS A 126 -17.65 8.45 -10.16
CA LYS A 126 -16.55 7.90 -9.34
C LYS A 126 -15.67 8.98 -8.74
N GLU A 127 -15.76 10.24 -9.19
CA GLU A 127 -14.94 11.34 -8.68
C GLU A 127 -15.21 11.59 -7.19
N MET A 128 -16.49 11.68 -6.78
CA MET A 128 -16.85 11.86 -5.37
C MET A 128 -16.43 10.67 -4.50
N LEU A 129 -16.65 9.45 -4.99
CA LEU A 129 -16.22 8.24 -4.29
C LEU A 129 -14.70 8.20 -4.13
N THR A 130 -13.97 8.64 -5.15
CA THR A 130 -12.52 8.72 -5.16
C THR A 130 -12.01 9.71 -4.14
N ALA A 131 -12.56 10.93 -4.14
CA ALA A 131 -12.22 11.95 -3.16
C ALA A 131 -12.47 11.41 -1.74
N TYR A 132 -13.61 10.77 -1.51
CA TYR A 132 -13.92 10.14 -0.24
C TYR A 132 -12.91 9.05 0.15
N MET A 133 -12.53 8.17 -0.79
CA MET A 133 -11.52 7.13 -0.53
C MET A 133 -10.16 7.74 -0.16
N ARG A 134 -9.74 8.80 -0.87
CA ARG A 134 -8.46 9.47 -0.67
C ARG A 134 -8.41 10.29 0.61
N GLU A 135 -9.48 10.98 0.95
CA GLU A 135 -9.50 11.98 2.01
C GLU A 135 -10.00 11.40 3.34
N ILE A 136 -10.86 10.38 3.28
CA ILE A 136 -11.48 9.79 4.47
C ILE A 136 -10.99 8.37 4.71
N VAL A 137 -11.18 7.46 3.73
CA VAL A 137 -10.97 6.02 3.97
C VAL A 137 -9.49 5.70 4.15
N MET A 138 -8.64 6.10 3.21
CA MET A 138 -7.22 5.77 3.25
C MET A 138 -6.52 6.36 4.48
N PRO A 139 -6.65 7.67 4.81
CA PRO A 139 -6.03 8.23 6.01
C PRO A 139 -6.63 7.67 7.30
N GLY A 140 -7.93 7.36 7.32
CA GLY A 140 -8.58 6.78 8.49
C GLY A 140 -8.09 5.36 8.78
N MET A 141 -8.01 4.50 7.76
CA MET A 141 -7.49 3.15 7.92
C MET A 141 -5.99 3.16 8.28
N ALA A 142 -5.22 4.07 7.69
CA ALA A 142 -3.81 4.27 8.06
C ALA A 142 -3.67 4.56 9.57
N ARG A 143 -4.52 5.45 10.12
CA ARG A 143 -4.55 5.73 11.56
C ARG A 143 -4.93 4.52 12.40
N VAL A 144 -5.96 3.76 12.01
CA VAL A 144 -6.36 2.53 12.72
C VAL A 144 -5.21 1.52 12.75
N LEU A 145 -4.43 1.43 11.67
CA LEU A 145 -3.28 0.54 11.57
C LEU A 145 -1.99 1.08 12.19
N GLY A 146 -1.96 2.31 12.70
CA GLY A 146 -0.71 2.95 13.16
C GLY A 146 0.32 3.13 12.04
N ARG A 147 -0.12 3.28 10.79
CA ARG A 147 0.74 3.39 9.60
C ARG A 147 0.61 4.76 8.96
N PRO A 148 1.62 5.22 8.19
CA PRO A 148 1.45 6.41 7.37
C PRO A 148 0.39 6.13 6.29
N ALA A 149 -0.39 7.15 5.95
CA ALA A 149 -1.22 7.10 4.75
C ALA A 149 -0.32 7.23 3.51
N PHE A 150 -0.76 6.67 2.38
CA PHE A 150 -0.01 6.77 1.14
C PHE A 150 0.18 8.23 0.72
N ASP A 151 1.43 8.64 0.53
CA ASP A 151 1.79 9.96 0.03
C ASP A 151 1.93 9.91 -1.48
N PHE A 152 0.95 10.50 -2.16
CA PHE A 152 0.89 10.58 -3.62
C PHE A 152 2.00 11.45 -4.25
N THR A 153 2.72 12.23 -3.45
CA THR A 153 3.88 13.02 -3.92
C THR A 153 5.19 12.24 -3.89
N GLN A 154 5.18 11.02 -3.35
CA GLN A 154 6.35 10.16 -3.18
C GLN A 154 6.25 8.89 -4.04
N SER A 155 7.38 8.23 -4.29
CA SER A 155 7.39 7.00 -5.09
C SER A 155 6.70 5.82 -4.39
N TYR A 156 6.28 4.81 -5.15
CA TYR A 156 5.84 3.54 -4.58
C TYR A 156 6.88 2.93 -3.64
N GLU A 157 8.17 2.92 -4.00
CA GLU A 157 9.21 2.36 -3.12
C GLU A 157 9.29 3.11 -1.79
N TYR A 158 9.17 4.44 -1.80
CA TYR A 158 9.15 5.26 -0.60
C TYR A 158 8.00 4.87 0.34
N ASN A 159 6.79 4.76 -0.22
CA ASN A 159 5.57 4.40 0.50
C ASN A 159 5.62 2.95 1.00
N ARG A 160 6.03 2.01 0.15
CA ARG A 160 6.18 0.59 0.47
C ARG A 160 7.20 0.38 1.60
N ALA A 161 8.34 1.05 1.56
CA ALA A 161 9.37 0.93 2.60
C ALA A 161 8.86 1.34 3.99
N ARG A 162 7.81 2.17 4.05
CA ARG A 162 7.17 2.66 5.29
C ARG A 162 5.86 1.97 5.62
N VAL A 163 5.50 0.91 4.88
CA VAL A 163 4.21 0.21 5.02
C VAL A 163 3.01 1.16 4.89
N ALA A 164 3.14 2.22 4.06
CA ALA A 164 2.10 3.22 3.97
C ALA A 164 0.80 2.63 3.42
N PHE A 165 -0.30 2.80 4.15
CA PHE A 165 -1.61 2.29 3.76
C PHE A 165 -2.17 3.11 2.59
N GLY A 166 -2.50 2.42 1.51
CA GLY A 166 -2.87 3.04 0.24
C GLY A 166 -3.84 2.20 -0.58
N CYS A 167 -4.34 2.76 -1.68
CA CYS A 167 -5.37 2.15 -2.53
C CYS A 167 -5.04 0.71 -2.94
N TYR A 168 -3.77 0.38 -3.19
CA TYR A 168 -3.31 -0.96 -3.60
C TYR A 168 -3.46 -2.04 -2.52
N HIS A 169 -3.75 -1.68 -1.27
CA HIS A 169 -4.09 -2.67 -0.25
C HIS A 169 -5.50 -3.23 -0.48
N CYS A 170 -6.44 -2.38 -0.90
CA CYS A 170 -7.83 -2.77 -1.12
C CYS A 170 -8.15 -3.06 -2.60
N HIS A 171 -7.50 -2.34 -3.51
CA HIS A 171 -7.74 -2.41 -4.95
C HIS A 171 -6.62 -3.16 -5.64
N ARG A 172 -6.97 -4.19 -6.39
CA ARG A 172 -6.04 -4.88 -7.27
C ARG A 172 -5.70 -3.98 -8.45
N VAL A 173 -4.44 -3.58 -8.56
CA VAL A 173 -3.88 -3.03 -9.80
C VAL A 173 -3.68 -4.23 -10.73
N LYS A 174 -4.31 -4.23 -11.90
CA LYS A 174 -4.13 -5.26 -12.93
C LYS A 174 -3.04 -4.83 -13.89
#